data_AF-A0A436QNH9-F1
#
_entry.id   AF-A0A436QNH9-F1
#
_cell.length_a   1.000
_cell.length_b   1.000
_cell.length_c   1.000
_cell.angle_alpha   90.00
_cell.angle_beta   90.00
_cell.angle_gamma   90.00
#
_symmetry.space_group_name_H-M   'P 1'
#
loop_
_entity.id
_entity.type
_entity.pdbx_description
1 polymer ?
#
loop_
_entity_poly.entity_id
_entity_poly.type
_entity_poly.pdbx_seq_one_letter_code
_entity_poly.pdbx_strand_id
1 'polypeptide(L)'
;MKRGSLFPGAVVAAAGLAMVCGVARAGDANDYYPRRTWDSFAGGQMNTSLLVFRDLNRNGVYDLGDRPMSRVAVELDRPNAGTIMRLTNAGGFANFRMSAMHRDFEVVDPGHYAFRVVPPPVYS
;
A
#
# COMPACT_ATOMS: atom_id res chain seq x y z
N MET A 1 1.39 79.48 14.03
CA MET A 1 0.34 78.53 14.46
C MET A 1 0.97 77.55 15.44
N LYS A 2 0.26 77.29 16.55
CA LYS A 2 0.69 76.57 17.75
C LYS A 2 0.89 75.04 17.53
N ARG A 3 1.87 74.48 18.26
CA ARG A 3 1.91 73.22 19.06
C ARG A 3 1.47 71.92 18.36
N GLY A 4 2.10 70.75 18.52
CA GLY A 4 3.07 70.21 19.47
C GLY A 4 3.04 68.68 19.31
N SER A 5 4.13 68.01 19.67
CA SER A 5 4.31 66.56 19.55
C SER A 5 3.28 65.75 20.36
N LEU A 6 2.81 64.64 19.80
CA LEU A 6 2.34 63.49 20.56
C LEU A 6 2.67 62.20 19.81
N PHE A 7 3.60 61.41 20.37
CA PHE A 7 3.71 59.99 20.06
C PHE A 7 2.56 59.24 20.74
N PRO A 8 1.91 58.28 20.09
CA PRO A 8 1.26 57.20 20.79
C PRO A 8 2.10 55.93 20.64
N GLY A 9 2.58 55.42 21.76
CA GLY A 9 3.16 54.09 21.86
C GLY A 9 2.14 53.03 21.49
N ALA A 10 2.53 52.12 20.59
CA ALA A 10 1.75 50.93 20.30
C ALA A 10 1.89 49.96 21.49
N VAL A 11 0.80 49.75 22.20
CA VAL A 11 0.66 48.69 23.20
C VAL A 11 0.76 47.35 22.46
N VAL A 12 1.81 46.57 22.74
CA VAL A 12 1.92 45.19 22.29
C VAL A 12 0.95 44.37 23.13
N ALA A 13 -0.24 44.08 22.59
CA ALA A 13 -1.13 43.09 23.15
C ALA A 13 -0.55 41.70 22.85
N ALA A 14 0.04 41.06 23.86
CA ALA A 14 0.37 39.65 23.80
C ALA A 14 -0.93 38.85 23.78
N ALA A 15 -1.40 38.49 22.58
CA ALA A 15 -2.47 37.52 22.43
C ALA A 15 -1.93 36.14 22.86
N GLY A 16 -2.24 35.73 24.08
CA GLY A 16 -1.98 34.37 24.53
C GLY A 16 -2.73 33.40 23.64
N LEU A 17 -2.02 32.61 22.82
CA LEU A 17 -2.60 31.46 22.15
C LEU A 17 -2.91 30.42 23.23
N ALA A 18 -4.17 30.31 23.64
CA ALA A 18 -4.61 29.15 24.41
C ALA A 18 -4.49 27.93 23.49
N MET A 19 -3.48 27.08 23.70
CA MET A 19 -3.50 25.73 23.16
C MET A 19 -4.64 24.98 23.84
N VAL A 20 -5.78 24.90 23.17
CA VAL A 20 -6.79 23.89 23.50
C VAL A 20 -6.19 22.56 23.04
N CYS A 21 -5.60 21.82 23.97
CA CYS A 21 -5.32 20.41 23.77
C CYS A 21 -6.65 19.70 23.61
N GLY A 22 -7.10 19.54 22.37
CA GLY A 22 -8.22 18.66 22.07
C GLY A 22 -7.93 17.28 22.62
N VAL A 23 -8.84 16.71 23.41
CA VAL A 23 -8.77 15.30 23.77
C VAL A 23 -8.89 14.48 22.49
N ALA A 24 -7.80 13.85 22.07
CA ALA A 24 -7.86 12.84 21.02
C ALA A 24 -8.72 11.70 21.56
N ARG A 25 -9.98 11.61 21.11
CA ARG A 25 -10.77 10.40 21.34
C ARG A 25 -10.23 9.35 20.37
N ALA A 26 -9.89 8.18 20.89
CA ALA A 26 -9.74 7.01 20.03
C ALA A 26 -11.07 6.82 19.28
N GLY A 27 -10.99 6.66 17.96
CA GLY A 27 -12.18 6.34 17.17
C GLY A 27 -12.80 5.02 17.64
N ASP A 28 -14.09 4.84 17.40
CA ASP A 28 -14.68 3.52 17.57
C ASP A 28 -14.17 2.57 16.46
N ALA A 29 -14.30 1.26 16.64
CA ALA A 29 -13.92 0.26 15.64
C ALA A 29 -14.55 0.55 14.26
N ASN A 30 -15.74 1.16 14.23
CA ASN A 30 -16.42 1.58 13.01
C ASN A 30 -15.69 2.71 12.24
N ASP A 31 -14.92 3.55 12.93
CA ASP A 31 -14.11 4.61 12.30
C ASP A 31 -12.90 4.03 11.57
N TYR A 32 -12.36 2.91 12.09
CA TYR A 32 -11.24 2.18 11.49
C TYR A 32 -11.70 1.13 10.47
N TYR A 33 -12.88 0.55 10.68
CA TYR A 33 -13.45 -0.56 9.90
C TYR A 33 -14.91 -0.27 9.55
N PRO A 34 -15.19 0.69 8.63
CA PRO A 34 -16.56 0.96 8.22
C PRO A 34 -17.19 -0.30 7.64
N ARG A 35 -18.47 -0.56 7.98
CA ARG A 35 -19.21 -1.71 7.44
C ARG A 35 -19.19 -1.64 5.92
N ARG A 36 -18.61 -2.66 5.28
CA ARG A 36 -18.68 -2.86 3.84
C ARG A 36 -19.93 -3.69 3.53
N THR A 37 -20.72 -3.23 2.56
CA THR A 37 -21.80 -4.02 1.97
C THR A 37 -21.18 -5.01 0.99
N TRP A 38 -20.99 -6.25 1.42
CA TRP A 38 -20.43 -7.33 0.58
C TRP A 38 -21.47 -7.92 -0.40
N ASP A 39 -22.74 -7.55 -0.24
CA ASP A 39 -23.88 -8.14 -0.96
C ASP A 39 -24.04 -7.62 -2.41
N SER A 40 -23.33 -6.55 -2.78
CA SER A 40 -23.34 -6.01 -4.14
C SER A 40 -22.04 -6.37 -4.87
N PHE A 41 -22.15 -7.00 -6.05
CA PHE A 41 -21.03 -7.19 -6.95
C PHE A 41 -20.53 -5.83 -7.48
N ALA A 42 -19.51 -5.27 -6.83
CA ALA A 42 -18.95 -3.97 -7.19
C ALA A 42 -17.84 -4.06 -8.26
N GLY A 43 -17.65 -5.23 -8.90
CA GLY A 43 -16.52 -5.46 -9.81
C GLY A 43 -15.15 -5.30 -9.16
N GLY A 44 -15.13 -5.46 -7.82
CA GLY A 44 -14.07 -5.03 -6.92
C GLY A 44 -12.68 -5.32 -7.44
N GLN A 45 -11.83 -4.30 -7.39
CA GLN A 45 -10.41 -4.47 -7.66
C GLN A 45 -9.78 -5.25 -6.51
N MET A 46 -8.99 -6.25 -6.86
CA MET A 46 -8.18 -7.03 -5.94
C MET A 46 -6.73 -6.98 -6.40
N ASN A 47 -5.83 -7.44 -5.54
CA ASN A 47 -4.44 -7.60 -5.88
C ASN A 47 -4.04 -9.04 -5.57
N THR A 48 -3.61 -9.76 -6.61
CA THR A 48 -3.00 -11.08 -6.46
C THR A 48 -1.51 -10.88 -6.23
N SER A 49 -1.05 -11.27 -5.05
CA SER A 49 0.33 -11.03 -4.62
C SER A 49 1.07 -12.35 -4.40
N LEU A 50 2.32 -12.41 -4.85
CA LEU A 50 3.22 -13.54 -4.59
C LEU A 50 4.36 -13.08 -3.69
N LEU A 51 4.49 -13.72 -2.53
CA LEU A 51 5.65 -13.56 -1.65
C LEU A 51 6.79 -14.45 -2.13
N VAL A 52 7.93 -13.85 -2.42
CA VAL A 52 9.20 -14.56 -2.62
C VAL A 52 10.07 -14.32 -1.40
N PHE A 53 10.57 -15.41 -0.83
CA PHE A 53 11.39 -15.38 0.37
C PHE A 53 12.60 -16.31 0.21
N ARG A 54 13.63 -16.03 1.00
CA ARG A 54 14.76 -16.93 1.18
C ARG A 54 14.38 -17.91 2.28
N ASP A 55 14.17 -19.15 1.87
CA ASP A 55 14.04 -20.31 2.75
C ASP A 55 15.43 -20.70 3.28
N LEU A 56 15.66 -20.47 4.57
CA LEU A 56 16.95 -20.72 5.21
C LEU A 56 17.15 -22.19 5.59
N ASN A 57 16.07 -22.91 5.90
CA ASN A 57 16.13 -24.30 6.37
C ASN A 57 15.78 -25.33 5.28
N ARG A 58 15.38 -24.86 4.09
CA ARG A 58 15.08 -25.62 2.87
C ARG A 58 13.86 -26.55 2.98
N ASN A 59 12.84 -26.15 3.72
CA ASN A 59 11.61 -26.94 3.88
C ASN A 59 10.45 -26.52 2.96
N GLY A 60 10.61 -25.43 2.20
CA GLY A 60 9.59 -24.88 1.31
C GLY A 60 8.46 -24.11 2.00
N VAL A 61 8.58 -23.83 3.30
CA VAL A 61 7.61 -23.09 4.11
C VAL A 61 8.22 -21.76 4.53
N TYR A 62 7.40 -20.71 4.59
CA TYR A 62 7.86 -19.42 5.10
C TYR A 62 7.87 -19.44 6.62
N ASP A 63 9.07 -19.52 7.20
CA ASP A 63 9.28 -19.67 8.63
C ASP A 63 9.76 -18.39 9.33
N LEU A 64 9.71 -18.42 10.67
CA LEU A 64 10.29 -17.35 11.47
C LEU A 64 11.80 -17.25 11.23
N GLY A 65 12.25 -16.11 10.72
CA GLY A 65 13.65 -15.84 10.40
C GLY A 65 13.96 -15.85 8.90
N ASP A 66 13.06 -16.42 8.08
CA ASP A 66 13.14 -16.27 6.64
C ASP A 66 12.97 -14.81 6.24
N ARG A 67 13.58 -14.45 5.11
CA ARG A 67 13.67 -13.06 4.67
C ARG A 67 12.98 -12.87 3.33
N PRO A 68 12.12 -11.85 3.18
CA PRO A 68 11.56 -11.51 1.88
C PRO A 68 12.70 -11.14 0.91
N MET A 69 12.55 -11.53 -0.36
CA MET A 69 13.52 -11.25 -1.40
C MET A 69 12.99 -10.17 -2.35
N SER A 70 13.63 -9.00 -2.32
CA SER A 70 13.32 -7.89 -3.23
C SER A 70 13.98 -8.07 -4.60
N ARG A 71 13.40 -7.45 -5.64
CA ARG A 71 13.91 -7.45 -7.02
C ARG A 71 14.07 -8.85 -7.64
N VAL A 72 13.29 -9.83 -7.18
CA VAL A 72 13.16 -11.12 -7.85
C VAL A 72 12.10 -11.00 -8.93
N ALA A 73 12.37 -11.53 -10.12
CA ALA A 73 11.42 -11.52 -11.22
C ALA A 73 10.37 -12.62 -11.02
N VAL A 74 9.10 -12.23 -11.17
CA VAL A 74 7.95 -13.13 -11.18
C VAL A 74 7.22 -12.91 -12.49
N GLU A 75 7.12 -13.98 -13.26
CA GLU A 75 6.35 -14.02 -14.49
C GLU A 75 4.94 -14.53 -14.21
N LEU A 76 3.97 -13.95 -14.91
CA LEU A 76 2.59 -14.38 -14.95
C LEU A 76 2.24 -14.71 -16.39
N ASP A 77 2.00 -15.99 -16.66
CA ASP A 77 1.42 -16.45 -17.91
C ASP A 77 -0.10 -16.36 -17.84
N ARG A 78 -0.68 -15.66 -18.82
CA ARG A 78 -2.11 -15.33 -18.84
C ARG A 78 -2.81 -16.05 -19.98
N PRO A 79 -4.05 -16.52 -19.76
CA PRO A 79 -4.80 -17.21 -20.79
C PRO A 79 -5.01 -16.27 -22.00
N ASN A 80 -4.54 -16.70 -23.18
CA ASN A 80 -4.69 -15.99 -24.45
C ASN A 80 -4.10 -14.56 -24.49
N ALA A 81 -3.27 -14.16 -23.53
CA ALA A 81 -2.74 -12.81 -23.41
C ALA A 81 -1.21 -12.75 -23.20
N GLY A 82 -0.55 -13.91 -23.25
CA GLY A 82 0.89 -14.05 -23.09
C GLY A 82 1.41 -13.75 -21.69
N THR A 83 2.73 -13.78 -21.57
CA THR A 83 3.44 -13.63 -20.29
C THR A 83 3.78 -12.18 -19.99
N ILE A 84 3.61 -11.77 -18.74
CA ILE A 84 4.07 -10.49 -18.21
C ILE A 84 5.00 -10.72 -17.02
N MET A 85 5.82 -9.72 -16.67
CA MET A 85 6.76 -9.81 -15.55
C MET A 85 6.57 -8.65 -14.56
N ARG A 86 6.74 -8.95 -13.27
CA ARG A 86 6.85 -7.98 -12.17
C ARG A 86 8.04 -8.33 -11.29
N LEU A 87 8.71 -7.31 -10.76
CA LEU A 87 9.73 -7.45 -9.74
C LEU A 87 9.09 -7.40 -8.36
N THR A 88 9.59 -8.21 -7.43
CA THR A 88 9.20 -8.13 -6.02
C THR A 88 9.64 -6.80 -5.40
N ASN A 89 8.78 -6.22 -4.56
CA ASN A 89 9.08 -5.01 -3.80
C ASN A 89 10.01 -5.30 -2.60
N ALA A 90 10.28 -4.30 -1.76
CA ALA A 90 11.13 -4.45 -0.57
C ALA A 90 10.59 -5.48 0.44
N GLY A 91 9.27 -5.71 0.46
CA GLY A 91 8.62 -6.74 1.27
C GLY A 91 8.56 -8.12 0.61
N GLY A 92 9.20 -8.31 -0.56
CA GLY A 92 9.23 -9.59 -1.26
C GLY A 92 7.99 -9.89 -2.10
N PHE A 93 7.08 -8.92 -2.27
CA PHE A 93 5.83 -9.15 -2.99
C PHE A 93 5.90 -8.70 -4.45
N ALA A 94 5.58 -9.60 -5.38
CA ALA A 94 5.19 -9.27 -6.75
C ALA A 94 3.67 -9.13 -6.80
N ASN A 95 3.17 -8.05 -7.39
CA ASN A 95 1.75 -7.65 -7.31
C ASN A 95 1.14 -7.56 -8.71
N PHE A 96 -0.02 -8.19 -8.88
CA PHE A 96 -0.78 -8.24 -10.12
C PHE A 96 -2.21 -7.77 -9.85
N ARG A 97 -2.66 -6.74 -10.57
CA ARG A 97 -4.00 -6.20 -10.34
C ARG A 97 -5.01 -7.17 -10.93
N MET A 98 -6.09 -7.35 -10.19
CA MET A 98 -7.20 -8.22 -10.54
C MET A 98 -8.49 -7.42 -10.55
N SER A 99 -9.33 -7.64 -11.55
CA SER A 99 -10.68 -7.10 -11.57
C SER A 99 -11.54 -7.86 -12.56
N ALA A 100 -12.79 -8.12 -12.19
CA ALA A 100 -13.77 -8.69 -13.11
C ALA A 100 -14.35 -7.65 -14.09
N MET A 101 -14.14 -6.34 -13.87
CA MET A 101 -14.68 -5.26 -14.69
C MET A 101 -13.59 -4.48 -15.47
N HIS A 102 -12.42 -4.28 -14.87
CA HIS A 102 -11.33 -3.53 -15.52
C HIS A 102 -10.49 -4.44 -16.42
N ARG A 103 -10.73 -4.38 -17.73
CA ARG A 103 -10.09 -5.26 -18.73
C ARG A 103 -8.63 -4.92 -19.03
N ASP A 104 -8.14 -3.78 -18.57
CA ASP A 104 -6.74 -3.36 -18.66
C ASP A 104 -5.86 -3.93 -17.53
N PHE A 105 -6.44 -4.76 -16.65
CA PHE A 105 -5.73 -5.38 -15.54
C PHE A 105 -5.09 -6.71 -15.95
N GLU A 106 -4.19 -7.22 -15.10
CA GLU A 106 -3.42 -8.41 -15.41
C GLU A 106 -4.23 -9.71 -15.25
N VAL A 107 -5.12 -9.77 -14.25
CA VAL A 107 -5.95 -10.94 -13.93
C VAL A 107 -7.42 -10.55 -14.05
N VAL A 108 -8.05 -10.90 -15.18
CA VAL A 108 -9.37 -10.33 -15.53
C VAL A 108 -10.41 -11.38 -15.92
N ASP A 109 -9.99 -12.41 -16.65
CA ASP A 109 -10.89 -13.46 -17.11
C ASP A 109 -10.69 -14.75 -16.32
N PRO A 110 -11.74 -15.57 -16.12
CA PRO A 110 -11.58 -16.93 -15.63
C PRO A 110 -10.67 -17.73 -16.56
N GLY A 111 -9.85 -18.59 -15.98
CA GLY A 111 -8.94 -19.44 -16.75
C GLY A 111 -7.74 -19.88 -15.92
N HIS A 112 -6.82 -20.57 -16.59
CA HIS A 112 -5.57 -20.99 -15.98
C HIS A 112 -4.53 -19.89 -16.11
N TYR A 113 -4.03 -19.44 -14.96
CA TYR A 113 -2.88 -18.54 -14.86
C TYR A 113 -1.75 -19.32 -14.21
N ALA A 114 -0.54 -19.17 -14.75
CA ALA A 114 0.66 -19.77 -14.18
C ALA A 114 1.62 -18.69 -13.71
N PHE A 115 2.07 -18.79 -12.47
CA PHE A 115 3.09 -17.91 -11.93
C PHE A 115 4.42 -18.65 -11.88
N ARG A 116 5.49 -17.99 -12.34
CA ARG A 116 6.84 -18.53 -12.34
C ARG A 116 7.79 -17.54 -11.70
N VAL A 117 8.41 -17.95 -10.60
CA VAL A 117 9.53 -17.20 -10.03
C VAL A 117 10.77 -17.51 -10.88
N VAL A 118 11.49 -16.47 -11.28
CA VAL A 118 12.77 -16.59 -11.99
C VAL A 118 13.89 -16.34 -10.97
N PRO A 119 14.61 -17.39 -10.54
CA PRO A 119 15.69 -17.24 -9.58
C PRO A 119 16.79 -16.32 -10.12
N PRO A 120 17.34 -15.40 -9.31
CA PRO A 120 18.48 -14.61 -9.74
C PRO A 120 19.70 -15.53 -9.99
N PRO A 121 20.64 -15.17 -10.90
CA PRO A 121 21.70 -16.07 -11.38
C PRO A 121 22.67 -16.64 -10.32
N VAL A 122 22.58 -16.20 -9.06
CA VAL A 122 23.46 -16.60 -7.94
C VAL A 122 22.69 -17.36 -6.85
N TYR A 123 21.40 -17.63 -7.06
CA TYR A 123 20.55 -18.39 -6.13
C TYR A 123 19.99 -19.62 -6.84
N SER A 124 20.03 -20.76 -6.13
CA SER A 124 19.48 -22.05 -6.55
C SER A 124 18.51 -22.56 -5.52
#